data_AF-Q5A345-F1
#
_entry.id   AF-Q5A345-F1
#
_cell.length_a   1.000
_cell.length_b   1.000
_cell.length_c   1.000
_cell.angle_alpha   90.00
_cell.angle_beta   90.00
_cell.angle_gamma   90.00
#
_symmetry.space_group_name_H-M   'P 1'
#
loop_
_entity.id
_entity.type
_entity.pdbx_description
1 polymer ?
#
loop_
_entity_poly.entity_id
_entity_poly.type
_entity_poly.pdbx_seq_one_letter_code
_entity_poly.pdbx_strand_id
1 'polypeptide(L)'
;MGKHRRNKKTQKSRHDPLSNPNLTTSAAINAVRGSGKQSKIGPLIDKLKSSVLNDKSMAIGVINVLAEDEQMRQELINNDIVLVLMQYCLNDANASEDILIESFGLLRNLIIEEGYDIIQFIWDNDIWTIVENNLNKINISFNYLMNHNNNDDGTSDGKPKKNLSKAKIQSLYEFSENLFTLIIMLITSDERIFDFVFNINSNGENNTGGNKIDPIVQFVLSLIDSHINNKLRLSKKLFNTLLELLFQLSTESISFVQKLSTSFDWDKLGQFLQSDANYDSTSKIYYNGIFFSLVEIVLQPSPQEKKEELMRQVLSDIIKAITVKEGSESKPKEGEEQETQDLAAFEAGCDIIATICEYLATDETNPETPARLSPETLQLLEMVGNQLVGKIEAMGVSESESSSAEAAINNLQLVISFNQ
;
A
#
# COMPACT_ATOMS: atom_id res chain seq x y z
N MET A 1 25.86 -17.86 2.46
CA MET A 1 25.88 -16.43 2.81
C MET A 1 25.78 -15.58 1.53
N GLY A 2 24.71 -15.72 0.76
CA GLY A 2 24.43 -14.83 -0.36
C GLY A 2 23.46 -13.76 0.13
N LYS A 3 23.89 -12.50 0.19
CA LYS A 3 23.00 -11.38 0.50
C LYS A 3 21.98 -11.27 -0.63
N HIS A 4 20.72 -11.59 -0.36
CA HIS A 4 19.62 -11.42 -1.30
C HIS A 4 19.49 -9.93 -1.65
N ARG A 5 19.86 -9.55 -2.87
CA ARG A 5 19.35 -8.32 -3.50
C ARG A 5 18.00 -8.68 -4.12
N ARG A 6 16.90 -8.21 -3.52
CA ARG A 6 15.56 -8.31 -4.09
C ARG A 6 15.54 -7.44 -5.35
N ASN A 7 15.56 -8.07 -6.52
CA ASN A 7 15.33 -7.41 -7.81
C ASN A 7 13.84 -7.60 -8.15
N LYS A 8 12.96 -6.64 -7.84
CA LYS A 8 11.60 -6.63 -8.40
C LYS A 8 11.66 -5.99 -9.78
N LYS A 9 11.53 -6.78 -10.85
CA LYS A 9 11.43 -6.31 -12.24
C LYS A 9 9.99 -6.48 -12.74
N THR A 10 9.10 -5.54 -12.43
CA THR A 10 7.75 -5.47 -13.05
C THR A 10 7.66 -4.26 -13.97
N GLN A 11 8.38 -4.29 -15.09
CA GLN A 11 8.43 -3.17 -16.05
C GLN A 11 7.25 -3.14 -17.05
N LYS A 12 6.19 -3.96 -16.91
CA LYS A 12 5.19 -4.14 -18.00
C LYS A 12 3.69 -4.21 -17.66
N SER A 13 3.22 -4.04 -16.43
CA SER A 13 1.76 -4.11 -16.16
C SER A 13 1.16 -2.95 -15.36
N ARG A 14 1.80 -1.78 -15.31
CA ARG A 14 1.15 -0.58 -14.74
C ARG A 14 0.54 0.25 -15.86
N HIS A 15 -0.79 0.21 -15.98
CA HIS A 15 -1.55 1.20 -16.75
C HIS A 15 -1.40 2.60 -16.13
N ASP A 16 -1.16 3.59 -16.98
CA ASP A 16 -1.11 5.02 -16.66
C ASP A 16 -2.46 5.69 -16.98
N PRO A 17 -3.21 6.23 -15.98
CA PRO A 17 -4.41 7.03 -16.24
C PRO A 17 -4.12 8.43 -16.86
N LEU A 18 -2.85 8.81 -17.05
CA LEU A 18 -2.40 10.12 -17.54
C LEU A 18 -1.67 10.07 -18.89
N SER A 19 -1.88 9.04 -19.72
CA SER A 19 -1.56 9.13 -21.16
C SER A 19 -2.51 10.13 -21.81
N ASN A 20 -2.22 11.41 -21.63
CA ASN A 20 -2.88 12.52 -22.29
C ASN A 20 -2.15 12.68 -23.64
N PRO A 21 -2.77 12.32 -24.78
CA PRO A 21 -2.13 12.38 -26.10
C PRO A 21 -1.89 13.80 -26.60
N ASN A 22 -2.07 14.83 -25.77
CA ASN A 22 -1.86 16.23 -26.14
C ASN A 22 -0.36 16.57 -26.24
N LEU A 23 0.23 16.22 -27.38
CA LEU A 23 1.09 17.05 -28.24
C LEU A 23 2.00 18.09 -27.54
N THR A 24 2.97 17.64 -26.73
CA THR A 24 4.32 18.28 -26.57
C THR A 24 5.32 17.31 -25.94
N THR A 25 4.87 16.42 -25.04
CA THR A 25 5.71 15.45 -24.32
C THR A 25 6.37 14.43 -25.25
N SER A 26 5.65 13.92 -26.25
CA SER A 26 6.18 12.89 -27.19
C SER A 26 7.36 13.39 -28.03
N ALA A 27 7.32 14.65 -28.48
CA ALA A 27 8.43 15.26 -29.20
C ALA A 27 9.66 15.42 -28.30
N ALA A 28 9.47 15.84 -27.04
CA ALA A 28 10.54 15.91 -26.06
C ALA A 28 11.14 14.53 -25.76
N ILE A 29 10.30 13.51 -25.54
CA ILE A 29 10.72 12.12 -25.30
C ILE A 29 11.51 11.57 -26.49
N ASN A 30 11.00 11.69 -27.72
CA ASN A 30 11.68 11.21 -28.92
C ASN A 30 13.01 11.94 -29.13
N ALA A 31 13.05 13.24 -28.84
CA ALA A 31 14.28 14.01 -28.90
C ALA A 31 15.31 13.54 -27.85
N VAL A 32 14.90 13.20 -26.62
CA VAL A 32 15.79 12.65 -25.57
C VAL A 32 16.31 11.26 -25.96
N ARG A 33 15.45 10.40 -26.50
CA ARG A 33 15.82 9.03 -26.91
C ARG A 33 16.76 8.98 -28.12
N GLY A 34 16.66 9.95 -29.04
CA GLY A 34 17.41 9.94 -30.32
C GLY A 34 18.82 10.57 -30.31
N SER A 35 19.17 11.39 -29.31
CA SER A 35 20.48 12.05 -29.21
C SER A 35 21.13 11.72 -27.88
N GLY A 36 22.41 11.30 -27.87
CA GLY A 36 23.19 10.86 -26.70
C GLY A 36 22.57 11.19 -25.33
N LYS A 37 22.09 10.15 -24.64
CA LYS A 37 21.18 10.19 -23.48
C LYS A 37 21.54 11.24 -22.41
N GLN A 38 22.84 11.39 -22.11
CA GLN A 38 23.37 12.36 -21.13
C GLN A 38 23.11 13.83 -21.50
N SER A 39 23.01 14.16 -22.79
CA SER A 39 22.93 15.55 -23.26
C SER A 39 21.64 16.27 -22.89
N LYS A 40 20.56 15.56 -22.52
CA LYS A 40 19.23 16.16 -22.36
C LYS A 40 18.58 16.01 -20.99
N ILE A 41 19.13 15.18 -20.10
CA ILE A 41 18.68 15.10 -18.70
C ILE A 41 19.01 16.39 -17.96
N GLY A 42 20.23 16.91 -18.10
CA GLY A 42 20.66 18.17 -17.46
C GLY A 42 19.67 19.33 -17.67
N PRO A 43 19.28 19.66 -18.92
CA PRO A 43 18.27 20.68 -19.18
C PRO A 43 16.89 20.45 -18.51
N LEU A 44 16.46 19.20 -18.33
CA LEU A 44 15.21 18.89 -17.61
C LEU A 44 15.36 19.13 -16.11
N ILE A 45 16.50 18.74 -15.54
CA ILE A 45 16.85 19.01 -14.14
C ILE A 45 16.91 20.52 -13.88
N ASP A 46 17.51 21.29 -14.80
CA ASP A 46 17.57 22.76 -14.68
C ASP A 46 16.18 23.40 -14.75
N LYS A 47 15.27 22.85 -15.57
CA LYS A 47 13.87 23.29 -15.60
C LYS A 47 13.12 22.99 -14.30
N LEU A 48 13.37 21.84 -13.65
CA LEU A 48 12.80 21.56 -12.32
C LEU A 48 13.30 22.54 -11.26
N LYS A 49 14.55 22.99 -11.37
CA LYS A 49 15.14 24.01 -10.46
C LYS A 49 14.65 25.44 -10.76
N SER A 50 14.09 25.69 -11.94
CA SER A 50 13.60 27.02 -12.34
C SER A 50 12.43 27.49 -11.48
N SER A 51 12.23 28.79 -11.29
CA SER A 51 11.05 29.31 -10.58
C SER A 51 9.77 29.36 -11.45
N VAL A 52 9.83 28.91 -12.70
CA VAL A 52 8.73 29.00 -13.66
C VAL A 52 7.88 27.74 -13.58
N LEU A 53 6.65 27.85 -13.06
CA LEU A 53 5.76 26.71 -12.83
C LEU A 53 5.49 25.88 -14.10
N ASN A 54 5.35 26.54 -15.26
CA ASN A 54 5.12 25.85 -16.52
C ASN A 54 6.34 25.01 -16.95
N ASP A 55 7.57 25.51 -16.71
CA ASP A 55 8.79 24.76 -17.01
C ASP A 55 8.95 23.58 -16.06
N LYS A 56 8.65 23.76 -14.76
CA LYS A 56 8.61 22.66 -13.79
C LYS A 56 7.61 21.57 -14.18
N SER A 57 6.36 21.97 -14.45
CA SER A 57 5.28 21.04 -14.83
C SER A 57 5.62 20.25 -16.10
N MET A 58 6.18 20.91 -17.12
CA MET A 58 6.64 20.21 -18.31
C MET A 58 7.80 19.24 -18.01
N ALA A 59 8.77 19.67 -17.20
CA ALA A 59 9.94 18.86 -16.89
C ALA A 59 9.58 17.62 -16.06
N ILE A 60 8.73 17.77 -15.03
CA ILE A 60 8.31 16.64 -14.18
C ILE A 60 7.54 15.60 -15.00
N GLY A 61 6.63 16.02 -15.89
CA GLY A 61 5.90 15.11 -16.76
C GLY A 61 6.80 14.33 -17.71
N VAL A 62 7.82 14.97 -18.30
CA VAL A 62 8.82 14.26 -19.14
C VAL A 62 9.68 13.31 -18.31
N ILE A 63 10.10 13.71 -17.11
CA ILE A 63 10.94 12.90 -16.23
C ILE A 63 10.18 11.65 -15.75
N ASN A 64 8.89 11.77 -15.43
CA ASN A 64 8.04 10.64 -15.09
C ASN A 64 8.07 9.56 -16.18
N VAL A 65 7.91 9.94 -17.45
CA VAL A 65 7.98 8.99 -18.58
C VAL A 65 9.38 8.44 -18.79
N LEU A 66 10.44 9.22 -18.53
CA LEU A 66 11.81 8.73 -18.63
C LEU A 66 12.15 7.73 -17.53
N ALA A 67 11.64 7.92 -16.31
CA ALA A 67 11.93 7.06 -15.16
C ALA A 67 11.38 5.62 -15.30
N GLU A 68 10.45 5.39 -16.23
CA GLU A 68 9.95 4.05 -16.58
C GLU A 68 11.04 3.15 -17.19
N ASP A 69 12.03 3.73 -17.86
CA ASP A 69 13.17 3.00 -18.42
C ASP A 69 14.29 2.86 -17.38
N GLU A 70 14.72 1.62 -17.09
CA GLU A 70 15.76 1.31 -16.10
C GLU A 70 17.04 2.13 -16.32
N GLN A 71 17.51 2.25 -17.57
CA GLN A 71 18.75 3.00 -17.85
C GLN A 71 18.57 4.51 -17.66
N MET A 72 17.46 5.08 -18.14
CA MET A 72 17.18 6.52 -17.96
C MET A 72 16.94 6.87 -16.50
N ARG A 73 16.29 5.99 -15.74
CA ARG A 73 16.11 6.14 -14.30
C ARG A 73 17.44 6.21 -13.56
N GLN A 74 18.38 5.32 -13.86
CA GLN A 74 19.73 5.37 -13.30
C GLN A 74 20.45 6.68 -13.64
N GLU A 75 20.34 7.15 -14.88
CA GLU A 75 20.90 8.45 -15.28
C GLU A 75 20.25 9.62 -14.53
N LEU A 76 18.93 9.60 -14.30
CA LEU A 76 18.24 10.62 -13.49
C LEU A 76 18.76 10.62 -12.04
N ILE A 77 18.94 9.44 -11.44
CA ILE A 77 19.50 9.28 -10.09
C ILE A 77 20.92 9.82 -10.01
N ASN A 78 21.77 9.48 -10.99
CA ASN A 78 23.14 10.00 -11.10
C ASN A 78 23.20 11.53 -11.32
N ASN A 79 22.10 12.14 -11.76
CA ASN A 79 21.94 13.59 -11.90
C ASN A 79 21.15 14.22 -10.72
N ASP A 80 21.22 13.58 -9.54
CA ASP A 80 20.64 14.06 -8.28
C ASP A 80 19.13 14.33 -8.32
N ILE A 81 18.37 13.61 -9.16
CA ILE A 81 16.91 13.86 -9.29
C ILE A 81 16.20 13.81 -7.94
N VAL A 82 16.58 12.89 -7.04
CA VAL A 82 15.95 12.74 -5.72
C VAL A 82 16.14 14.01 -4.89
N LEU A 83 17.37 14.52 -4.83
CA LEU A 83 17.68 15.77 -4.13
C LEU A 83 16.93 16.96 -4.74
N VAL A 84 16.86 17.00 -6.08
CA VAL A 84 16.17 18.07 -6.81
C VAL A 84 14.68 18.06 -6.51
N LEU A 85 14.03 16.89 -6.50
CA LEU A 85 12.62 16.76 -6.12
C LEU A 85 12.39 17.25 -4.69
N MET A 86 13.22 16.82 -3.74
CA MET A 86 13.09 17.24 -2.34
C MET A 86 13.22 18.75 -2.16
N GLN A 87 14.26 19.36 -2.76
CA GLN A 87 14.57 20.78 -2.56
C GLN A 87 13.66 21.72 -3.35
N TYR A 88 13.32 21.36 -4.59
CA TYR A 88 12.67 22.27 -5.54
C TYR A 88 11.24 21.90 -5.88
N CYS A 89 10.72 20.75 -5.47
CA CYS A 89 9.36 20.35 -5.81
C CYS A 89 8.52 20.06 -4.56
N LEU A 90 8.99 19.16 -3.69
CA LEU A 90 8.21 18.69 -2.54
C LEU A 90 8.12 19.73 -1.41
N ASN A 91 9.17 20.53 -1.23
CA ASN A 91 9.24 21.61 -0.23
C ASN A 91 8.92 23.00 -0.80
N ASP A 92 8.59 23.11 -2.10
CA ASP A 92 8.32 24.41 -2.72
C ASP A 92 6.92 24.90 -2.35
N ALA A 93 6.86 25.92 -1.49
CA ALA A 93 5.61 26.56 -1.06
C ALA A 93 4.82 27.20 -2.22
N ASN A 94 5.46 27.45 -3.37
CA ASN A 94 4.82 28.01 -4.56
C ASN A 94 4.49 26.94 -5.61
N ALA A 95 4.85 25.67 -5.40
CA ALA A 95 4.50 24.60 -6.34
C ALA A 95 2.97 24.47 -6.42
N SER A 96 2.47 24.24 -7.64
CA SER A 96 1.07 23.88 -7.83
C SER A 96 0.79 22.49 -7.25
N GLU A 97 -0.48 22.24 -6.93
CA GLU A 97 -0.95 20.92 -6.48
C GLU A 97 -0.52 19.81 -7.47
N ASP A 98 -0.63 20.06 -8.78
CA ASP A 98 -0.24 19.10 -9.82
C ASP A 98 1.25 18.74 -9.78
N ILE A 99 2.15 19.74 -9.66
CA ILE A 99 3.59 19.52 -9.55
C ILE A 99 3.90 18.68 -8.30
N LEU A 100 3.23 18.98 -7.19
CA LEU A 100 3.42 18.27 -5.93
C LEU A 100 3.01 16.79 -6.06
N ILE A 101 1.84 16.53 -6.64
CA ILE A 101 1.31 15.17 -6.86
C ILE A 101 2.23 14.37 -7.76
N GLU A 102 2.64 14.92 -8.90
CA GLU A 102 3.54 14.26 -9.85
C GLU A 102 4.92 14.00 -9.23
N SER A 103 5.42 14.92 -8.39
CA SER A 103 6.72 14.77 -7.73
C SER A 103 6.71 13.69 -6.65
N PHE A 104 5.64 13.60 -5.86
CA PHE A 104 5.47 12.51 -4.91
C PHE A 104 5.28 11.16 -5.61
N GLY A 105 4.53 11.14 -6.72
CA GLY A 105 4.36 9.95 -7.56
C GLY A 105 5.70 9.47 -8.12
N LEU A 106 6.53 10.39 -8.63
CA LEU A 106 7.88 10.08 -9.11
C LEU A 106 8.75 9.54 -7.97
N LEU A 107 8.82 10.24 -6.83
CA LEU A 107 9.62 9.81 -5.69
C LEU A 107 9.21 8.40 -5.24
N ARG A 108 7.90 8.14 -5.13
CA ARG A 108 7.37 6.81 -4.80
C ARG A 108 7.85 5.77 -5.80
N ASN A 109 7.73 6.04 -7.09
CA ASN A 109 8.18 5.11 -8.14
C ASN A 109 9.69 4.84 -8.06
N LEU A 110 10.50 5.87 -7.83
CA LEU A 110 11.95 5.71 -7.65
C LEU A 110 12.26 4.82 -6.45
N ILE A 111 11.58 5.01 -5.31
CA ILE A 111 11.78 4.17 -4.12
C ILE A 111 11.38 2.71 -4.40
N ILE A 112 10.24 2.49 -5.08
CA ILE A 112 9.80 1.13 -5.41
C ILE A 112 10.84 0.40 -6.28
N GLU A 113 11.42 1.10 -7.24
CA GLU A 113 12.34 0.52 -8.23
C GLU A 113 13.77 0.35 -7.70
N GLU A 114 14.24 1.28 -6.87
CA GLU A 114 15.66 1.37 -6.45
C GLU A 114 15.86 1.00 -4.97
N GLY A 115 14.78 1.00 -4.20
CA GLY A 115 14.71 0.47 -2.86
C GLY A 115 15.46 1.29 -1.81
N TYR A 116 16.15 0.56 -0.94
CA TYR A 116 16.65 1.05 0.35
C TYR A 116 17.60 2.26 0.26
N ASP A 117 18.44 2.33 -0.78
CA ASP A 117 19.42 3.41 -0.90
C ASP A 117 18.73 4.79 -1.06
N ILE A 118 17.61 4.84 -1.79
CA ILE A 118 16.82 6.09 -1.92
C ILE A 118 16.15 6.42 -0.59
N ILE A 119 15.62 5.42 0.14
CA ILE A 119 14.97 5.61 1.44
C ILE A 119 15.94 6.22 2.45
N GLN A 120 17.15 5.66 2.55
CA GLN A 120 18.16 6.20 3.44
C GLN A 120 18.53 7.64 3.04
N PHE A 121 18.70 7.90 1.74
CA PHE A 121 19.03 9.23 1.25
C PHE A 121 17.95 10.28 1.59
N ILE A 122 16.68 10.00 1.33
CA ILE A 122 15.60 10.96 1.63
C ILE A 122 15.39 11.13 3.13
N TRP A 123 15.63 10.08 3.92
CA TRP A 123 15.60 10.16 5.38
C TRP A 123 16.65 11.11 5.92
N ASP A 124 17.90 10.94 5.48
CA ASP A 124 19.03 11.80 5.85
C ASP A 124 18.83 13.26 5.39
N ASN A 125 17.93 13.50 4.43
CA ASN A 125 17.55 14.83 3.92
C ASN A 125 16.20 15.33 4.46
N ASP A 126 15.74 14.84 5.61
CA ASP A 126 14.56 15.35 6.34
C ASP A 126 13.22 15.24 5.56
N ILE A 127 13.03 14.12 4.86
CA ILE A 127 11.75 13.83 4.19
C ILE A 127 10.56 13.82 5.17
N TRP A 128 10.78 13.48 6.44
CA TRP A 128 9.69 13.37 7.40
C TRP A 128 9.02 14.71 7.69
N THR A 129 9.77 15.81 7.77
CA THR A 129 9.21 17.16 7.89
C THR A 129 8.33 17.51 6.68
N ILE A 130 8.74 17.11 5.47
CA ILE A 130 7.93 17.27 4.24
C ILE A 130 6.65 16.43 4.33
N VAL A 131 6.74 15.20 4.85
CA VAL A 131 5.59 14.31 5.05
C VAL A 131 4.59 14.92 6.04
N GLU A 132 5.03 15.38 7.20
CA GLU A 132 4.18 16.00 8.23
C GLU A 132 3.43 17.22 7.70
N ASN A 133 4.13 18.10 6.98
CA ASN A 133 3.54 19.30 6.38
C ASN A 133 2.43 18.96 5.36
N ASN A 134 2.64 17.91 4.56
CA ASN A 134 1.70 17.50 3.52
C ASN A 134 0.55 16.65 4.06
N LEU A 135 0.78 15.87 5.12
CA LEU A 135 -0.29 15.20 5.88
C LEU A 135 -1.27 16.22 6.46
N ASN A 136 -0.78 17.34 6.98
CA ASN A 136 -1.66 18.41 7.48
C ASN A 136 -2.55 19.00 6.35
N LYS A 137 -1.99 19.22 5.15
CA LYS A 137 -2.77 19.70 3.99
C LYS A 137 -3.84 18.69 3.57
N ILE A 138 -3.50 17.40 3.55
CA ILE A 138 -4.43 16.30 3.25
C ILE A 138 -5.56 16.26 4.28
N ASN A 139 -5.22 16.33 5.58
CA ASN A 139 -6.19 16.33 6.67
C ASN A 139 -7.19 17.49 6.54
N ILE A 140 -6.70 18.72 6.30
CA ILE A 140 -7.56 19.90 6.05
C ILE A 140 -8.49 19.66 4.84
N SER A 141 -7.96 19.11 3.75
CA SER A 141 -8.71 18.87 2.51
C SER A 141 -9.82 17.82 2.69
N PHE A 142 -9.52 16.73 3.41
CA PHE A 142 -10.52 15.70 3.71
C PHE A 142 -11.58 16.18 4.72
N ASN A 143 -11.20 16.96 5.73
CA ASN A 143 -12.17 17.58 6.65
C ASN A 143 -13.11 18.52 5.91
N TYR A 144 -12.59 19.28 4.94
CA TYR A 144 -13.44 20.09 4.07
C TYR A 144 -14.44 19.22 3.29
N LEU A 145 -13.99 18.11 2.68
CA LEU A 145 -14.85 17.18 1.97
C LEU A 145 -15.94 16.57 2.87
N MET A 146 -15.57 16.01 4.02
CA MET A 146 -16.50 15.36 4.95
C MET A 146 -17.58 16.32 5.47
N ASN A 147 -17.20 17.57 5.79
CA ASN A 147 -18.15 18.58 6.27
C ASN A 147 -19.06 19.13 5.16
N HIS A 148 -18.64 19.08 3.89
CA HIS A 148 -19.44 19.56 2.77
C HIS A 148 -20.35 18.47 2.19
N ASN A 149 -19.94 17.20 2.21
CA ASN A 149 -20.76 16.09 1.74
C ASN A 149 -22.01 15.86 2.60
N ASN A 150 -21.93 16.14 3.91
CA ASN A 150 -23.06 15.99 4.83
C ASN A 150 -24.13 17.08 4.69
N ASN A 151 -23.86 18.18 3.97
CA ASN A 151 -24.79 19.32 3.84
C ASN A 151 -25.59 19.30 2.53
N ASP A 152 -26.03 18.11 2.12
CA ASP A 152 -27.08 17.90 1.11
C ASP A 152 -28.50 18.21 1.67
N ASP A 153 -28.61 18.57 2.95
CA ASP A 153 -29.84 19.15 3.51
C ASP A 153 -29.98 20.63 3.10
N GLY A 154 -30.58 20.85 1.93
CA GLY A 154 -31.55 21.92 1.64
C GLY A 154 -31.41 23.30 2.32
N THR A 155 -30.24 23.94 2.35
CA THR A 155 -30.14 25.31 2.87
C THR A 155 -30.71 26.33 1.87
N SER A 156 -31.76 27.05 2.31
CA SER A 156 -32.72 27.92 1.61
C SER A 156 -32.21 29.08 0.74
N ASP A 157 -30.92 29.23 0.50
CA ASP A 157 -30.38 30.38 -0.23
C ASP A 157 -29.92 30.04 -1.66
N GLY A 158 -30.70 29.22 -2.38
CA GLY A 158 -30.85 29.18 -3.85
C GLY A 158 -29.62 29.17 -4.77
N LYS A 159 -28.40 29.14 -4.24
CA LYS A 159 -27.14 29.15 -4.96
C LYS A 159 -26.57 27.74 -4.89
N PRO A 160 -26.37 27.06 -6.03
CA PRO A 160 -25.76 25.75 -6.03
C PRO A 160 -24.38 25.88 -5.36
N LYS A 161 -24.19 25.18 -4.24
CA LYS A 161 -22.86 25.02 -3.64
C LYS A 161 -21.97 24.49 -4.75
N LYS A 162 -20.86 25.17 -5.01
CA LYS A 162 -19.93 24.80 -6.07
C LYS A 162 -19.43 23.40 -5.75
N ASN A 163 -20.06 22.37 -6.33
CA ASN A 163 -19.59 21.00 -6.24
C ASN A 163 -18.10 21.03 -6.54
N LEU A 164 -17.30 20.55 -5.59
CA LEU A 164 -15.88 20.41 -5.84
C LEU A 164 -15.74 19.55 -7.09
N SER A 165 -14.93 19.99 -8.06
CA SER A 165 -14.83 19.24 -9.30
C SER A 165 -14.34 17.83 -9.00
N LYS A 166 -14.94 16.83 -9.65
CA LYS A 166 -14.52 15.42 -9.55
C LYS A 166 -13.01 15.26 -9.74
N ALA A 167 -12.42 16.08 -10.63
CA ALA A 167 -10.98 16.16 -10.85
C ALA A 167 -10.18 16.50 -9.58
N LYS A 168 -10.61 17.50 -8.79
CA LYS A 168 -9.91 17.86 -7.55
C LYS A 168 -9.99 16.78 -6.47
N ILE A 169 -11.13 16.10 -6.38
CA ILE A 169 -11.29 14.95 -5.46
C ILE A 169 -10.32 13.84 -5.87
N GLN A 170 -10.25 13.54 -7.17
CA GLN A 170 -9.34 12.54 -7.71
C GLN A 170 -7.86 12.91 -7.44
N SER A 171 -7.47 14.16 -7.68
CA SER A 171 -6.13 14.66 -7.36
C SER A 171 -5.79 14.55 -5.88
N LEU A 172 -6.74 14.84 -4.98
CA LEU A 172 -6.54 14.63 -3.54
C LEU A 172 -6.32 13.15 -3.20
N TYR A 173 -7.06 12.25 -3.84
CA TYR A 173 -6.91 10.82 -3.59
C TYR A 173 -5.56 10.30 -4.06
N GLU A 174 -5.11 10.71 -5.25
CA GLU A 174 -3.78 10.39 -5.79
C GLU A 174 -2.67 10.96 -4.91
N PHE A 175 -2.81 12.22 -4.46
CA PHE A 175 -1.85 12.83 -3.55
C PHE A 175 -1.71 12.02 -2.25
N SER A 176 -2.85 11.64 -1.69
CA SER A 176 -2.91 10.93 -0.41
C SER A 176 -2.35 9.52 -0.54
N GLU A 177 -2.69 8.82 -1.62
CA GLU A 177 -2.14 7.51 -1.94
C GLU A 177 -0.61 7.58 -2.03
N ASN A 178 -0.07 8.52 -2.83
CA ASN A 178 1.38 8.67 -2.96
C ASN A 178 2.07 8.92 -1.61
N LEU A 179 1.45 9.73 -0.74
CA LEU A 179 2.01 10.05 0.57
C LEU A 179 1.92 8.88 1.56
N PHE A 180 0.79 8.17 1.61
CA PHE A 180 0.65 7.01 2.49
C PHE A 180 1.52 5.84 2.02
N THR A 181 1.65 5.60 0.71
CA THR A 181 2.62 4.62 0.20
C THR A 181 4.05 5.01 0.57
N LEU A 182 4.41 6.30 0.51
CA LEU A 182 5.72 6.75 0.98
C LEU A 182 5.93 6.43 2.47
N ILE A 183 4.93 6.70 3.32
CA ILE A 183 5.00 6.37 4.75
C ILE A 183 5.20 4.87 4.95
N ILE A 184 4.42 4.03 4.26
CA ILE A 184 4.56 2.56 4.30
C ILE A 184 5.99 2.15 3.95
N MET A 185 6.54 2.66 2.85
CA MET A 185 7.90 2.32 2.41
C MET A 185 8.95 2.76 3.43
N LEU A 186 8.81 3.96 4.00
CA LEU A 186 9.71 4.48 5.02
C LEU A 186 9.75 3.58 6.27
N ILE A 187 8.59 3.22 6.82
CA ILE A 187 8.50 2.48 8.09
C ILE A 187 8.81 0.98 7.95
N THR A 188 8.61 0.41 6.76
CA THR A 188 8.84 -1.03 6.53
C THR A 188 10.27 -1.35 6.05
N SER A 189 11.03 -0.34 5.61
CA SER A 189 12.35 -0.57 5.01
C SER A 189 13.53 -0.37 5.98
N ASP A 190 13.36 0.38 7.07
CA ASP A 190 14.43 0.68 8.03
C ASP A 190 13.89 0.76 9.45
N GLU A 191 14.37 -0.13 10.32
CA GLU A 191 14.00 -0.22 11.74
C GLU A 191 14.25 1.11 12.49
N ARG A 192 15.30 1.87 12.12
CA ARG A 192 15.59 3.17 12.76
C ARG A 192 14.51 4.20 12.44
N ILE A 193 13.93 4.12 11.23
CA ILE A 193 12.83 4.98 10.82
C ILE A 193 11.56 4.57 11.57
N PHE A 194 11.30 3.27 11.65
CA PHE A 194 10.20 2.73 12.44
C PHE A 194 10.26 3.20 13.90
N ASP A 195 11.39 2.97 14.58
CA ASP A 195 11.62 3.35 15.97
C ASP A 195 11.44 4.85 16.19
N PHE A 196 11.93 5.69 15.27
CA PHE A 196 11.75 7.13 15.34
C PHE A 196 10.28 7.52 15.26
N VAL A 197 9.54 6.95 14.31
CA VAL A 197 8.13 7.28 14.07
C VAL A 197 7.23 6.76 15.21
N PHE A 198 7.57 5.59 15.76
CA PHE A 198 6.94 5.02 16.94
C PHE A 198 7.43 5.61 18.27
N ASN A 199 8.47 6.45 18.24
CA ASN A 199 9.09 7.05 19.41
C ASN A 199 9.54 6.00 20.46
N ILE A 200 10.12 4.91 19.97
CA ILE A 200 10.69 3.82 20.76
C ILE A 200 12.10 4.21 21.18
N ASN A 201 12.41 4.06 22.47
CA ASN A 201 13.75 4.32 22.99
C ASN A 201 14.68 3.10 22.83
N SER A 202 15.97 3.27 23.11
CA SER A 202 16.97 2.19 22.99
C SER A 202 16.71 0.96 23.87
N ASN A 203 15.80 1.05 24.85
CA ASN A 203 15.38 -0.06 25.69
C ASN A 203 14.11 -0.77 25.16
N GLY A 204 13.55 -0.34 24.02
CA GLY A 204 12.31 -0.86 23.46
C GLY A 204 11.04 -0.28 24.07
N GLU A 205 11.13 0.78 24.89
CA GLU A 205 9.98 1.40 25.55
C GLU A 205 9.54 2.69 24.85
N ASN A 206 8.24 2.99 24.85
CA ASN A 206 7.71 4.23 24.30
C ASN A 206 8.14 5.44 25.15
N ASN A 207 8.65 6.49 24.52
CA ASN A 207 8.91 7.77 25.19
C ASN A 207 7.59 8.48 25.58
N THR A 208 7.64 9.36 26.58
CA THR A 208 6.46 10.10 27.11
C THR A 208 5.86 11.12 26.13
N GLY A 209 6.48 11.36 24.97
CA GLY A 209 6.10 12.42 24.02
C GLY A 209 4.94 12.10 23.08
N GLY A 210 4.32 10.92 23.21
CA GLY A 210 3.44 10.37 22.18
C GLY A 210 4.24 9.93 20.94
N ASN A 211 3.71 9.00 20.16
CA ASN A 211 4.35 8.59 18.92
C ASN A 211 3.83 9.45 17.74
N LYS A 212 4.62 9.57 16.67
CA LYS A 212 4.25 10.37 15.49
C LYS A 212 3.22 9.67 14.61
N ILE A 213 3.11 8.35 14.72
CA ILE A 213 2.19 7.54 13.91
C ILE A 213 0.74 7.62 14.39
N ASP A 214 0.51 7.85 15.68
CA ASP A 214 -0.81 7.91 16.33
C ASP A 214 -1.78 8.89 15.65
N PRO A 215 -1.43 10.17 15.44
CA PRO A 215 -2.33 11.10 14.75
C PRO A 215 -2.60 10.67 13.30
N ILE A 216 -1.63 10.02 12.64
CA ILE A 216 -1.77 9.50 11.28
C ILE A 216 -2.78 8.34 11.28
N VAL A 217 -2.63 7.39 12.20
CA VAL A 217 -3.54 6.25 12.37
C VAL A 217 -4.95 6.72 12.69
N GLN A 218 -5.12 7.67 13.62
CA GLN A 218 -6.43 8.22 13.96
C GLN A 218 -7.09 8.88 12.73
N PHE A 219 -6.31 9.61 11.94
CA PHE A 219 -6.80 10.18 10.69
C PHE A 219 -7.21 9.10 9.69
N VAL A 220 -6.38 8.07 9.47
CA VAL A 220 -6.69 6.95 8.58
C VAL A 220 -7.96 6.21 9.01
N LEU A 221 -8.09 5.87 10.29
CA LEU A 221 -9.29 5.25 10.84
C LEU A 221 -10.53 6.11 10.63
N SER A 222 -10.41 7.44 10.77
CA SER A 222 -11.54 8.37 10.51
C SER A 222 -11.99 8.38 9.04
N LEU A 223 -11.04 8.23 8.09
CA LEU A 223 -11.35 8.14 6.67
C LEU A 223 -12.05 6.82 6.34
N ILE A 224 -11.55 5.71 6.88
CA ILE A 224 -12.16 4.37 6.72
C ILE A 224 -13.56 4.37 7.34
N ASP A 225 -13.73 4.87 8.57
CA ASP A 225 -15.06 4.97 9.22
C ASP A 225 -16.00 5.83 8.37
N SER A 226 -15.54 6.97 7.88
CA SER A 226 -16.35 7.82 6.99
C SER A 226 -16.72 7.11 5.69
N HIS A 227 -15.87 6.22 5.20
CA HIS A 227 -16.13 5.41 4.02
C HIS A 227 -17.22 4.37 4.23
N ILE A 228 -17.06 3.52 5.24
CA ILE A 228 -18.02 2.45 5.54
C ILE A 228 -19.37 3.01 6.00
N ASN A 229 -19.41 4.24 6.51
CA ASN A 229 -20.64 4.96 6.86
C ASN A 229 -21.24 5.80 5.72
N ASN A 230 -20.74 5.68 4.49
CA ASN A 230 -21.20 6.45 3.33
C ASN A 230 -21.13 7.99 3.47
N LYS A 231 -20.32 8.51 4.41
CA LYS A 231 -20.06 9.95 4.55
C LYS A 231 -19.05 10.45 3.52
N LEU A 232 -18.12 9.58 3.11
CA LEU A 232 -17.06 9.86 2.16
C LEU A 232 -16.80 8.66 1.25
N ARG A 233 -16.91 8.80 -0.06
CA ARG A 233 -16.59 7.70 -0.98
C ARG A 233 -15.13 7.77 -1.45
N LEU A 234 -14.25 7.02 -0.81
CA LEU A 234 -12.85 6.84 -1.22
C LEU A 234 -12.77 6.06 -2.53
N SER A 235 -11.67 6.25 -3.27
CA SER A 235 -11.31 5.33 -4.35
C SER A 235 -10.88 3.98 -3.76
N LYS A 236 -11.08 2.88 -4.50
CA LYS A 236 -10.62 1.55 -4.08
C LYS A 236 -9.13 1.55 -3.75
N LYS A 237 -8.32 2.19 -4.60
CA LYS A 237 -6.87 2.27 -4.45
C LYS A 237 -6.44 2.97 -3.16
N LEU A 238 -7.02 4.14 -2.87
CA LEU A 238 -6.73 4.83 -1.62
C LEU A 238 -7.20 4.00 -0.42
N PHE A 239 -8.40 3.44 -0.47
CA PHE A 239 -8.92 2.58 0.60
C PHE A 239 -8.00 1.38 0.88
N ASN A 240 -7.46 0.75 -0.17
CA ASN A 240 -6.48 -0.32 -0.09
C ASN A 240 -5.17 0.16 0.57
N THR A 241 -4.61 1.29 0.13
CA THR A 241 -3.37 1.85 0.72
C THR A 241 -3.56 2.20 2.20
N LEU A 242 -4.75 2.67 2.59
CA LEU A 242 -5.06 2.95 4.00
C LEU A 242 -5.10 1.67 4.83
N LEU A 243 -5.72 0.60 4.32
CA LEU A 243 -5.73 -0.71 4.99
C LEU A 243 -4.34 -1.36 5.00
N GLU A 244 -3.56 -1.21 3.92
CA GLU A 244 -2.19 -1.66 3.84
C GLU A 244 -1.34 -1.02 4.94
N LEU A 245 -1.44 0.30 5.15
CA LEU A 245 -0.74 0.97 6.24
C LEU A 245 -1.09 0.34 7.60
N LEU A 246 -2.38 0.14 7.89
CA LEU A 246 -2.80 -0.44 9.18
C LEU A 246 -2.32 -1.88 9.33
N PHE A 247 -2.33 -2.66 8.23
CA PHE A 247 -1.80 -4.01 8.20
C PHE A 247 -0.30 -4.04 8.49
N GLN A 248 0.51 -3.25 7.78
CA GLN A 248 1.95 -3.17 8.00
C GLN A 248 2.29 -2.72 9.44
N LEU A 249 1.53 -1.80 10.02
CA LEU A 249 1.71 -1.42 11.42
C LEU A 249 1.33 -2.56 12.39
N SER A 250 0.33 -3.38 12.03
CA SER A 250 -0.12 -4.51 12.86
C SER A 250 0.86 -5.67 12.89
N THR A 251 1.67 -5.85 11.85
CA THR A 251 2.70 -6.90 11.80
C THR A 251 3.95 -6.54 12.62
N GLU A 252 4.21 -5.24 12.80
CA GLU A 252 5.46 -4.76 13.43
C GLU A 252 5.33 -4.42 14.92
N SER A 253 4.12 -4.19 15.47
CA SER A 253 3.97 -3.72 16.85
C SER A 253 2.78 -4.32 17.62
N ILE A 254 3.10 -5.15 18.61
CA ILE A 254 2.12 -5.69 19.58
C ILE A 254 1.36 -4.56 20.29
N SER A 255 2.07 -3.53 20.74
CA SER A 255 1.47 -2.38 21.43
C SER A 255 0.49 -1.61 20.55
N PHE A 256 0.79 -1.54 19.24
CA PHE A 256 -0.11 -0.96 18.26
C PHE A 256 -1.38 -1.81 18.12
N VAL A 257 -1.26 -3.14 17.97
CA VAL A 257 -2.42 -4.04 17.83
C VAL A 257 -3.34 -3.95 19.05
N GLN A 258 -2.78 -3.91 20.25
CA GLN A 258 -3.55 -3.70 21.49
C GLN A 258 -4.34 -2.40 21.46
N LYS A 259 -3.71 -1.29 21.05
CA LYS A 259 -4.40 0.00 20.89
C LYS A 259 -5.48 -0.05 19.81
N LEU A 260 -5.15 -0.66 18.68
CA LEU A 260 -5.99 -0.80 17.49
C LEU A 260 -7.30 -1.53 17.80
N SER A 261 -7.26 -2.52 18.71
CA SER A 261 -8.43 -3.29 19.13
C SER A 261 -9.55 -2.46 19.77
N THR A 262 -9.21 -1.29 20.33
CA THR A 262 -10.18 -0.41 21.03
C THR A 262 -10.50 0.87 20.25
N SER A 263 -9.75 1.19 19.19
CA SER A 263 -9.88 2.47 18.48
C SER A 263 -10.85 2.43 17.31
N PHE A 264 -11.33 1.25 16.91
CA PHE A 264 -12.11 1.09 15.68
C PHE A 264 -13.08 -0.10 15.74
N ASP A 265 -14.19 0.00 15.02
CA ASP A 265 -15.20 -1.05 14.90
C ASP A 265 -14.85 -2.02 13.75
N TRP A 266 -14.02 -3.02 14.07
CA TRP A 266 -13.52 -4.01 13.12
C TRP A 266 -14.63 -4.92 12.59
N ASP A 267 -15.61 -5.26 13.42
CA ASP A 267 -16.76 -6.08 13.02
C ASP A 267 -17.56 -5.39 11.91
N LYS A 268 -17.76 -4.07 12.03
CA LYS A 268 -18.45 -3.28 11.02
C LYS A 268 -17.68 -3.19 9.71
N LEU A 269 -16.36 -3.04 9.74
CA LEU A 269 -15.54 -3.10 8.53
C LEU A 269 -15.61 -4.50 7.88
N GLY A 270 -15.56 -5.56 8.69
CA GLY A 270 -15.75 -6.94 8.22
C GLY A 270 -17.10 -7.12 7.52
N GLN A 271 -18.19 -6.65 8.13
CA GLN A 271 -19.54 -6.68 7.54
C GLN A 271 -19.61 -5.88 6.24
N PHE A 272 -18.99 -4.70 6.19
CA PHE A 272 -18.94 -3.89 4.97
C PHE A 272 -18.25 -4.65 3.83
N LEU A 273 -17.08 -5.25 4.08
CA LEU A 273 -16.33 -6.01 3.08
C LEU A 273 -17.02 -7.31 2.65
N GLN A 274 -17.83 -7.89 3.53
CA GLN A 274 -18.65 -9.08 3.23
C GLN A 274 -19.97 -8.74 2.53
N SER A 275 -20.46 -7.50 2.65
CA SER A 275 -21.75 -7.08 2.08
C SER A 275 -21.79 -7.12 0.55
N ASP A 276 -20.62 -6.97 -0.09
CA ASP A 276 -20.45 -7.14 -1.52
C ASP A 276 -19.42 -8.25 -1.78
N ALA A 277 -19.89 -9.39 -2.30
CA ALA A 277 -19.04 -10.52 -2.66
C ALA A 277 -17.97 -10.11 -3.69
N ASN A 278 -18.26 -9.13 -4.53
CA ASN A 278 -17.36 -8.58 -5.55
C ASN A 278 -16.60 -7.33 -5.07
N TYR A 279 -16.68 -6.99 -3.78
CA TYR A 279 -15.80 -5.99 -3.22
C TYR A 279 -14.35 -6.42 -3.38
N ASP A 280 -13.48 -5.41 -3.47
CA ASP A 280 -12.07 -5.50 -3.77
C ASP A 280 -11.32 -6.58 -2.95
N SER A 281 -10.62 -7.47 -3.65
CA SER A 281 -9.87 -8.59 -3.04
C SER A 281 -8.72 -8.10 -2.16
N THR A 282 -8.03 -7.03 -2.57
CA THR A 282 -6.90 -6.47 -1.82
C THR A 282 -7.35 -5.94 -0.46
N SER A 283 -8.46 -5.20 -0.42
CA SER A 283 -9.08 -4.78 0.86
C SER A 283 -9.35 -5.95 1.81
N LYS A 284 -9.86 -7.07 1.27
CA LYS A 284 -10.21 -8.27 2.05
C LYS A 284 -8.95 -8.94 2.62
N ILE A 285 -7.86 -8.97 1.87
CA ILE A 285 -6.58 -9.54 2.34
C ILE A 285 -6.05 -8.74 3.51
N TYR A 286 -5.91 -7.41 3.37
CA TYR A 286 -5.38 -6.57 4.45
C TYR A 286 -6.26 -6.58 5.69
N TYR A 287 -7.60 -6.53 5.52
CA TYR A 287 -8.52 -6.69 6.65
C TYR A 287 -8.31 -8.01 7.39
N ASN A 288 -8.22 -9.13 6.66
CA ASN A 288 -8.01 -10.45 7.27
C ASN A 288 -6.66 -10.56 7.96
N GLY A 289 -5.61 -9.92 7.43
CA GLY A 289 -4.32 -9.79 8.10
C GLY A 289 -4.40 -9.05 9.43
N ILE A 290 -5.08 -7.89 9.45
CA ILE A 290 -5.30 -7.12 10.69
C ILE A 290 -6.14 -7.92 11.69
N PHE A 291 -7.21 -8.57 11.20
CA PHE A 291 -8.07 -9.39 12.04
C PHE A 291 -7.30 -10.57 12.64
N PHE A 292 -6.43 -11.22 11.86
CA PHE A 292 -5.52 -12.24 12.37
C PHE A 292 -4.65 -11.72 13.51
N SER A 293 -3.98 -10.57 13.33
CA SER A 293 -3.17 -9.95 14.39
C SER A 293 -3.99 -9.64 15.66
N LEU A 294 -5.24 -9.16 15.50
CA LEU A 294 -6.15 -8.95 16.64
C LEU A 294 -6.49 -10.26 17.36
N VAL A 295 -6.71 -11.34 16.62
CA VAL A 295 -7.00 -12.66 17.21
C VAL A 295 -5.79 -13.20 17.96
N GLU A 296 -4.61 -13.15 17.35
CA GLU A 296 -3.37 -13.67 17.91
C GLU A 296 -2.92 -12.91 19.16
N ILE A 297 -3.00 -11.58 19.14
CA ILE A 297 -2.40 -10.73 20.19
C ILE A 297 -3.41 -10.34 21.27
N VAL A 298 -4.67 -10.10 20.91
CA VAL A 298 -5.66 -9.51 21.83
C VAL A 298 -6.72 -10.52 22.25
N LEU A 299 -7.31 -11.23 21.29
CA LEU A 299 -8.43 -12.13 21.59
C LEU A 299 -7.95 -13.42 22.29
N GLN A 300 -6.84 -13.98 21.83
CA GLN A 300 -6.22 -15.21 22.35
C GLN A 300 -7.28 -16.29 22.67
N PRO A 301 -8.04 -16.73 21.64
CA PRO A 301 -9.23 -17.55 21.84
C PRO A 301 -8.91 -18.88 22.51
N SER A 302 -9.64 -19.17 23.59
CA SER A 302 -9.63 -20.46 24.28
C SER A 302 -11.06 -21.01 24.36
N PRO A 303 -11.30 -22.31 24.12
CA PRO A 303 -10.32 -23.37 23.88
C PRO A 303 -9.81 -23.44 22.42
N GLN A 304 -8.88 -24.37 22.12
CA GLN A 304 -8.25 -24.58 20.81
C GLN A 304 -9.28 -24.65 19.66
N GLU A 305 -10.46 -25.22 19.90
CA GLU A 305 -11.51 -25.32 18.90
C GLU A 305 -11.98 -23.94 18.41
N LYS A 306 -11.98 -22.92 19.28
CA LYS A 306 -12.35 -21.55 18.93
C LYS A 306 -11.25 -20.86 18.12
N LYS A 307 -9.99 -21.09 18.47
CA LYS A 307 -8.82 -20.68 17.70
C LYS A 307 -8.90 -21.22 16.27
N GLU A 308 -9.14 -22.53 16.13
CA GLU A 308 -9.30 -23.17 14.82
C GLU A 308 -10.49 -22.62 14.03
N GLU A 309 -11.64 -22.38 14.67
CA GLU A 309 -12.82 -21.81 14.01
C GLU A 309 -12.51 -20.46 13.35
N LEU A 310 -11.87 -19.56 14.10
CA LEU A 310 -11.51 -18.23 13.59
C LEU A 310 -10.45 -18.33 12.48
N MET A 311 -9.43 -19.16 12.65
CA MET A 311 -8.41 -19.34 11.62
C MET A 311 -8.96 -19.97 10.34
N ARG A 312 -9.91 -20.91 10.44
CA ARG A 312 -10.61 -21.44 9.26
C ARG A 312 -11.36 -20.35 8.50
N GLN A 313 -12.00 -19.42 9.21
CA GLN A 313 -12.67 -18.28 8.58
C GLN A 313 -11.66 -17.41 7.82
N VAL A 314 -10.58 -16.99 8.50
CA VAL A 314 -9.54 -16.15 7.90
C VAL A 314 -8.90 -16.83 6.68
N LEU A 315 -8.50 -18.10 6.80
CA LEU A 315 -7.93 -18.87 5.70
C LEU A 315 -8.90 -18.98 4.52
N SER A 316 -10.19 -19.23 4.78
CA SER A 316 -11.21 -19.33 3.74
C SER A 316 -11.38 -17.99 3.00
N ASP A 317 -11.37 -16.88 3.72
CA ASP A 317 -11.55 -15.55 3.14
C ASP A 317 -10.32 -15.10 2.34
N ILE A 318 -9.11 -15.36 2.86
CA ILE A 318 -7.85 -15.05 2.16
C ILE A 318 -7.71 -15.88 0.89
N ILE A 319 -7.90 -17.21 0.96
CA ILE A 319 -7.72 -18.04 -0.23
C ILE A 319 -8.75 -17.70 -1.30
N LYS A 320 -9.99 -17.38 -0.94
CA LYS A 320 -10.99 -16.84 -1.89
C LYS A 320 -10.48 -15.55 -2.52
N ALA A 321 -10.04 -14.58 -1.72
CA ALA A 321 -9.55 -13.30 -2.23
C ALA A 321 -8.36 -13.47 -3.20
N ILE A 322 -7.44 -14.40 -2.91
CA ILE A 322 -6.28 -14.69 -3.76
C ILE A 322 -6.67 -15.42 -5.06
N THR A 323 -7.66 -16.30 -4.99
CA THR A 323 -8.02 -17.20 -6.11
C THR A 323 -9.15 -16.68 -6.98
N VAL A 324 -9.86 -15.62 -6.56
CA VAL A 324 -10.86 -14.95 -7.40
C VAL A 324 -10.23 -14.61 -8.75
N LYS A 325 -10.84 -15.13 -9.81
CA LYS A 325 -10.57 -14.67 -11.17
C LYS A 325 -11.20 -13.30 -11.31
N GLU A 326 -10.41 -12.24 -11.35
CA GLU A 326 -10.92 -10.92 -11.68
C GLU A 326 -11.54 -10.98 -13.10
N GLY A 327 -12.88 -10.91 -13.15
CA GLY A 327 -13.70 -10.70 -14.34
C GLY A 327 -13.52 -11.70 -15.49
N SER A 328 -14.18 -12.87 -15.43
CA SER A 328 -14.43 -13.71 -16.61
C SER A 328 -15.81 -13.51 -17.26
N GLU A 329 -16.55 -12.43 -17.01
CA GLU A 329 -17.90 -12.23 -17.60
C GLU A 329 -18.13 -10.93 -18.39
N SER A 330 -17.10 -10.13 -18.63
CA SER A 330 -17.15 -9.12 -19.69
C SER A 330 -15.85 -9.18 -20.45
N LYS A 331 -15.91 -9.51 -21.75
CA LYS A 331 -14.79 -9.26 -22.66
C LYS A 331 -14.29 -7.84 -22.38
N PRO A 332 -13.00 -7.62 -22.13
CA PRO A 332 -12.48 -6.28 -21.96
C PRO A 332 -12.93 -5.46 -23.17
N LYS A 333 -13.59 -4.32 -22.92
CA LYS A 333 -13.73 -3.33 -23.98
C LYS A 333 -12.31 -2.96 -24.40
N GLU A 334 -12.07 -2.81 -25.70
CA GLU A 334 -10.75 -2.40 -26.20
C GLU A 334 -10.23 -1.20 -25.38
N GLY A 335 -9.14 -1.41 -24.63
CA GLY A 335 -8.53 -0.40 -23.74
C GLY A 335 -8.75 -0.57 -22.24
N GLU A 336 -9.62 -1.48 -21.77
CA GLU A 336 -9.67 -1.85 -20.34
C GLU A 336 -8.75 -3.07 -20.12
N GLU A 337 -7.56 -2.82 -19.58
CA GLU A 337 -6.68 -3.89 -19.09
C GLU A 337 -7.40 -4.64 -17.96
N GLN A 338 -7.33 -5.96 -18.01
CA GLN A 338 -7.76 -6.82 -16.91
C GLN A 338 -7.01 -6.35 -15.66
N GLU A 339 -7.73 -5.94 -14.59
CA GLU A 339 -7.09 -5.69 -13.30
C GLU A 339 -6.26 -6.96 -12.99
N THR A 340 -4.94 -6.81 -13.06
CA THR A 340 -4.03 -7.83 -12.55
C THR A 340 -4.06 -7.63 -11.05
N GLN A 341 -4.50 -8.66 -10.32
CA GLN A 341 -4.41 -8.68 -8.86
C GLN A 341 -3.08 -8.08 -8.40
N ASP A 342 -3.13 -7.19 -7.41
CA ASP A 342 -1.94 -6.56 -6.86
C ASP A 342 -0.98 -7.65 -6.32
N LEU A 343 0.21 -7.73 -6.91
CA LEU A 343 1.24 -8.68 -6.50
C LEU A 343 1.60 -8.51 -5.02
N ALA A 344 1.58 -7.28 -4.50
CA ALA A 344 1.86 -7.03 -3.08
C ALA A 344 0.75 -7.61 -2.19
N ALA A 345 -0.51 -7.53 -2.60
CA ALA A 345 -1.62 -8.13 -1.88
C ALA A 345 -1.58 -9.67 -1.95
N PHE A 346 -1.18 -10.23 -3.10
CA PHE A 346 -0.94 -11.67 -3.24
C PHE A 346 0.17 -12.16 -2.29
N GLU A 347 1.33 -11.48 -2.27
CA GLU A 347 2.45 -11.77 -1.37
C GLU A 347 1.99 -11.69 0.09
N ALA A 348 1.33 -10.60 0.49
CA ALA A 348 0.80 -10.44 1.84
C ALA A 348 -0.19 -11.55 2.23
N GLY A 349 -1.09 -11.94 1.31
CA GLY A 349 -2.02 -13.03 1.54
C GLY A 349 -1.32 -14.38 1.76
N CYS A 350 -0.23 -14.65 1.03
CA CYS A 350 0.59 -15.83 1.24
C CYS A 350 1.32 -15.80 2.58
N ASP A 351 1.91 -14.65 2.92
CA ASP A 351 2.60 -14.46 4.20
C ASP A 351 1.64 -14.70 5.38
N ILE A 352 0.42 -14.16 5.31
CA ILE A 352 -0.61 -14.40 6.34
C ILE A 352 -0.98 -15.89 6.45
N ILE A 353 -1.14 -16.60 5.33
CA ILE A 353 -1.39 -18.06 5.36
C ILE A 353 -0.24 -18.79 6.06
N ALA A 354 1.01 -18.43 5.76
CA ALA A 354 2.18 -19.04 6.36
C ALA A 354 2.20 -18.83 7.88
N THR A 355 1.92 -17.62 8.35
CA THR A 355 1.86 -17.28 9.79
C THR A 355 0.67 -17.94 10.49
N ILE A 356 -0.50 -18.03 9.85
CA ILE A 356 -1.64 -18.77 10.42
C ILE A 356 -1.30 -20.24 10.63
N CYS A 357 -0.54 -20.86 9.73
CA CYS A 357 -0.10 -22.24 9.90
C CYS A 357 0.80 -22.40 11.13
N GLU A 358 1.75 -21.48 11.34
CA GLU A 358 2.61 -21.47 12.53
C GLU A 358 1.79 -21.26 13.81
N TYR A 359 0.83 -20.34 13.78
CA TYR A 359 -0.08 -20.07 14.89
C TYR A 359 -0.94 -21.29 15.24
N LEU A 360 -1.52 -21.95 14.22
CA LEU A 360 -2.31 -23.17 14.37
C LEU A 360 -1.49 -24.34 14.91
N ALA A 361 -0.22 -24.48 14.49
CA ALA A 361 0.66 -25.56 14.92
C ALA A 361 1.05 -25.46 16.40
N THR A 362 0.94 -24.28 16.99
CA THR A 362 1.36 -24.03 18.37
C THR A 362 0.26 -24.40 19.36
N ASP A 363 0.54 -25.39 20.23
CA ASP A 363 -0.26 -25.68 21.42
C ASP A 363 0.14 -24.74 22.54
N GLU A 364 -0.71 -23.77 22.86
CA GLU A 364 -0.45 -22.77 23.90
C GLU A 364 -0.39 -23.38 25.31
N THR A 365 -0.95 -24.56 25.51
CA THR A 365 -0.88 -25.29 26.78
C THR A 365 0.36 -26.18 26.89
N ASN A 366 0.91 -26.62 25.76
CA ASN A 366 2.14 -27.40 25.69
C ASN A 366 2.97 -27.07 24.42
N PRO A 367 3.76 -25.98 24.43
CA PRO A 367 4.49 -25.51 23.24
C PRO A 367 5.53 -26.49 22.70
N GLU A 368 5.91 -27.53 23.45
CA GLU A 368 6.86 -28.56 22.99
C GLU A 368 6.21 -29.58 22.04
N THR A 369 4.88 -29.62 21.95
CA THR A 369 4.14 -30.53 21.09
C THR A 369 3.29 -29.78 20.07
N PRO A 370 3.27 -30.21 18.79
CA PRO A 370 2.35 -29.64 17.81
C PRO A 370 0.89 -29.79 18.26
N ALA A 371 0.10 -28.74 18.05
CA ALA A 371 -1.34 -28.78 18.32
C ALA A 371 -2.02 -29.85 17.46
N ARG A 372 -2.98 -30.56 18.07
CA ARG A 372 -3.85 -31.52 17.38
C ARG A 372 -4.99 -30.76 16.74
N LEU A 373 -4.99 -30.70 15.41
CA LEU A 373 -6.01 -29.99 14.64
C LEU A 373 -7.21 -30.88 14.35
N SER A 374 -8.39 -30.26 14.29
CA SER A 374 -9.62 -30.94 13.88
C SER A 374 -9.55 -31.42 12.41
N PRO A 375 -10.26 -32.50 12.05
CA PRO A 375 -10.35 -32.96 10.66
C PRO A 375 -10.83 -31.87 9.69
N GLU A 376 -11.75 -31.02 10.13
CA GLU A 376 -12.28 -29.91 9.35
C GLU A 376 -11.19 -28.87 9.02
N THR A 377 -10.31 -28.58 9.98
CA THR A 377 -9.15 -27.69 9.77
C THR A 377 -8.17 -28.33 8.79
N LEU A 378 -7.81 -29.61 8.99
CA LEU A 378 -6.87 -30.31 8.11
C LEU A 378 -7.36 -30.34 6.66
N GLN A 379 -8.64 -30.65 6.44
CA GLN A 379 -9.25 -30.64 5.12
C GLN A 379 -9.20 -29.25 4.45
N LEU A 380 -9.41 -28.18 5.23
CA LEU A 380 -9.27 -26.83 4.72
C LEU A 380 -7.81 -26.50 4.34
N LEU A 381 -6.83 -26.87 5.17
CA LEU A 381 -5.42 -26.63 4.86
C LEU A 381 -5.00 -27.33 3.56
N GLU A 382 -5.44 -28.57 3.34
CA GLU A 382 -5.23 -29.30 2.08
C GLU A 382 -5.87 -28.56 0.89
N MET A 383 -7.11 -28.07 1.05
CA MET A 383 -7.80 -27.30 0.02
C MET A 383 -7.05 -26.01 -0.32
N VAL A 384 -6.62 -25.26 0.70
CA VAL A 384 -5.85 -24.02 0.55
C VAL A 384 -4.55 -24.28 -0.20
N GLY A 385 -3.80 -25.32 0.19
CA GLY A 385 -2.56 -25.70 -0.49
C GLY A 385 -2.76 -26.00 -1.97
N ASN A 386 -3.77 -26.83 -2.29
CA ASN A 386 -4.09 -27.16 -3.69
C ASN A 386 -4.51 -25.94 -4.51
N GLN A 387 -5.30 -25.03 -3.94
CA GLN A 387 -5.73 -23.81 -4.61
C GLN A 387 -4.58 -22.84 -4.84
N LEU A 388 -3.66 -22.73 -3.88
CA LEU A 388 -2.48 -21.87 -4.01
C LEU A 388 -1.53 -22.40 -5.09
N VAL A 389 -1.26 -23.71 -5.12
CA VAL A 389 -0.49 -24.34 -6.21
C VAL A 389 -1.12 -24.04 -7.57
N GLY A 390 -2.43 -24.26 -7.72
CA GLY A 390 -3.13 -23.98 -8.97
C GLY A 390 -3.10 -22.50 -9.38
N LYS A 391 -3.08 -21.57 -8.41
CA LYS A 391 -2.93 -20.14 -8.68
C LYS A 391 -1.52 -19.79 -9.17
N ILE A 392 -0.48 -20.31 -8.53
CA ILE A 392 0.92 -20.09 -8.94
C ILE A 392 1.14 -20.59 -10.36
N GLU A 393 0.67 -21.81 -10.68
CA GLU A 393 0.73 -22.38 -12.02
C GLU A 393 0.01 -21.49 -13.05
N ALA A 394 -1.16 -20.95 -12.70
CA ALA A 394 -1.93 -20.08 -13.57
C ALA A 394 -1.29 -18.70 -13.79
N MET A 395 -0.56 -18.16 -12.81
CA MET A 395 0.12 -16.87 -12.95
C MET A 395 1.39 -16.98 -13.83
N GLY A 396 1.92 -18.20 -14.06
CA GLY A 396 3.12 -18.40 -14.89
C GLY A 396 4.38 -17.75 -14.31
N VAL A 397 4.41 -17.62 -12.98
CA VAL A 397 5.36 -16.81 -12.21
C VAL A 397 6.70 -17.54 -12.06
N SER A 398 7.79 -16.78 -12.03
CA SER A 398 9.14 -17.32 -11.80
C SER A 398 9.36 -17.72 -10.34
N GLU A 399 10.21 -18.71 -10.04
CA GLU A 399 10.54 -19.14 -8.65
C GLU A 399 10.83 -17.94 -7.70
N SER A 400 11.47 -16.87 -8.20
CA SER A 400 11.79 -15.68 -7.40
C SER A 400 10.60 -14.83 -6.95
N GLU A 401 9.50 -14.87 -7.67
CA GLU A 401 8.26 -14.13 -7.37
C GLU A 401 7.31 -14.99 -6.51
N SER A 402 7.65 -16.26 -6.27
CA SER A 402 6.84 -17.23 -5.53
C SER A 402 7.33 -17.44 -4.09
N SER A 403 8.35 -16.73 -3.60
CA SER A 403 8.95 -17.03 -2.28
C SER A 403 7.93 -17.04 -1.13
N SER A 404 7.00 -16.08 -1.08
CA SER A 404 5.93 -16.05 -0.07
C SER A 404 4.95 -17.22 -0.26
N ALA A 405 4.60 -17.53 -1.50
CA ALA A 405 3.66 -18.62 -1.80
C ALA A 405 4.29 -20.01 -1.53
N GLU A 406 5.57 -20.19 -1.82
CA GLU A 406 6.34 -21.38 -1.47
C GLU A 406 6.44 -21.55 0.05
N ALA A 407 6.71 -20.46 0.78
CA ALA A 407 6.72 -20.48 2.25
C ALA A 407 5.35 -20.91 2.81
N ALA A 408 4.27 -20.36 2.28
CA ALA A 408 2.90 -20.74 2.65
C ALA A 408 2.63 -22.22 2.37
N ILE A 409 2.99 -22.74 1.18
CA ILE A 409 2.82 -24.15 0.82
C ILE A 409 3.64 -25.06 1.75
N ASN A 410 4.90 -24.70 2.02
CA ASN A 410 5.76 -25.46 2.91
C ASN A 410 5.19 -25.54 4.33
N ASN A 411 4.73 -24.41 4.88
CA ASN A 411 4.11 -24.38 6.20
C ASN A 411 2.81 -25.20 6.24
N LEU A 412 1.96 -25.11 5.22
CA LEU A 412 0.75 -25.93 5.11
C LEU A 412 1.07 -27.43 5.16
N GLN A 413 2.03 -27.88 4.34
CA GLN A 413 2.45 -29.28 4.29
C GLN A 413 3.03 -29.75 5.63
N LEU A 414 3.85 -28.90 6.27
CA LEU A 414 4.46 -29.22 7.56
C LEU A 414 3.38 -29.44 8.64
N VAL A 415 2.41 -28.52 8.75
CA VAL A 415 1.31 -28.62 9.73
C VAL A 415 0.44 -29.84 9.50
N ILE A 416 0.13 -30.16 8.25
CA ILE A 416 -0.62 -31.38 7.89
C ILE A 416 0.17 -32.62 8.31
N SER A 417 1.49 -32.66 8.04
CA SER A 417 2.34 -33.82 8.34
C SER A 417 2.46 -34.13 9.83
N PHE A 418 2.39 -33.12 10.71
CA PHE A 418 2.40 -33.33 12.16
C PHE A 418 1.09 -33.94 12.70
N ASN A 419 0.01 -33.89 11.91
CA ASN A 419 -1.31 -34.36 12.29
C ASN A 419 -1.70 -35.71 11.65
N GLN A 420 -0.87 -36.25 10.76
CA GLN A 420 -0.96 -37.62 10.23
C GLN A 420 -0.20 -38.60 11.14
#